data_AF-A0A382XF91-F1
#
_entry.id   AF-A0A382XF91-F1
#
_cell.length_a   1.000
_cell.length_b   1.000
_cell.length_c   1.000
_cell.angle_alpha   90.00
_cell.angle_beta   90.00
_cell.angle_gamma   90.00
#
_symmetry.space_group_name_H-M   'P 1'
#
loop_
_entity.id
_entity.type
_entity.pdbx_description
1 polymer ?
#
loop_
_entity_poly.entity_id
_entity_poly.type
_entity_poly.pdbx_seq_one_letter_code
_entity_poly.pdbx_strand_id
1 'polypeptide(L)' 'MVKEYDTLLLRKVTAADEKLVLLWANDPVIRKWSFNSNAITSSGHKKWFKSKLNDQNALMWILEDNNRPAGLV' A
#
# COMPACT_ATOMS: atom_id res chain seq x y z
N MET A 1 34.44 -0.56 9.09
CA MET A 1 33.22 -0.08 8.43
C MET A 1 32.06 -0.84 9.02
N VAL A 2 31.22 -0.17 9.82
CA VAL A 2 30.02 -0.82 10.39
C VAL A 2 29.04 -0.99 9.24
N LYS A 3 28.57 -2.22 8.98
CA LYS A 3 27.43 -2.42 8.08
C LYS A 3 26.21 -1.91 8.83
N GLU A 4 25.66 -0.78 8.43
CA GLU A 4 24.27 -0.45 8.78
C GLU A 4 23.41 -1.58 8.22
N TYR A 5 22.70 -2.29 9.09
CA TYR A 5 21.76 -3.31 8.64
C TYR A 5 20.54 -2.58 8.11
N ASP A 6 20.21 -2.78 6.82
CA ASP A 6 18.95 -2.31 6.25
C ASP A 6 17.79 -2.87 7.09
N THR A 7 17.14 -2.00 7.86
CA THR A 7 16.03 -2.38 8.72
C THR A 7 14.75 -2.43 7.90
N LEU A 8 14.33 -3.65 7.55
CA LEU A 8 13.01 -3.93 7.03
C LEU A 8 12.01 -4.04 8.18
N LEU A 9 10.95 -3.23 8.15
CA LEU A 9 9.92 -3.18 9.17
C LEU A 9 8.54 -3.25 8.55
N LEU A 10 7.58 -3.84 9.26
CA LEU A 10 6.17 -3.75 8.90
C LEU A 10 5.49 -2.77 9.85
N ARG A 11 4.81 -1.77 9.28
CA ARG A 11 3.89 -0.91 10.04
C ARG A 11 2.47 -1.06 9.53
N LYS A 12 1.49 -0.86 10.41
CA LYS A 12 0.08 -0.86 10.00
C LYS A 12 -0.17 0.29 9.04
N VAL A 13 -0.99 0.03 8.03
CA VAL A 13 -1.53 1.07 7.16
C VAL A 13 -2.42 2.01 7.97
N THR A 14 -2.32 3.30 7.69
CA THR A 14 -3.14 4.35 8.29
C THR A 14 -3.96 5.07 7.22
N ALA A 15 -4.90 5.92 7.65
CA ALA A 15 -5.67 6.76 6.73
C ALA A 15 -4.79 7.68 5.87
N ALA A 16 -3.61 8.08 6.36
CA ALA A 16 -2.68 8.95 5.64
C ALA A 16 -2.05 8.26 4.41
N ASP A 17 -2.05 6.93 4.38
CA ASP A 17 -1.45 6.14 3.30
C ASP A 17 -2.37 5.99 2.07
N GLU A 18 -3.63 6.45 2.14
CA GLU A 18 -4.64 6.26 1.07
C GLU A 18 -4.09 6.62 -0.32
N LYS A 19 -3.47 7.80 -0.43
CA LYS A 19 -2.93 8.31 -1.70
C LYS A 19 -1.75 7.49 -2.19
N LEU A 20 -0.87 7.05 -1.28
CA LEU A 20 0.28 6.20 -1.62
C LEU A 20 -0.19 4.85 -2.16
N VAL A 21 -1.14 4.22 -1.46
CA VAL A 21 -1.70 2.93 -1.88
C VAL A 21 -2.41 3.05 -3.23
N LEU A 22 -3.15 4.14 -3.48
CA LEU A 22 -3.75 4.37 -4.78
C LEU A 22 -2.70 4.52 -5.88
N LEU A 23 -1.64 5.29 -5.62
CA LEU A 23 -0.56 5.50 -6.56
C LEU A 23 0.08 4.17 -6.97
N TRP A 24 0.44 3.34 -5.99
CA TRP A 24 0.98 2.01 -6.26
C TRP A 24 -0.01 1.10 -6.98
N ALA A 25 -1.25 1.06 -6.51
CA ALA A 25 -2.26 0.23 -7.13
C ALA A 25 -2.44 0.61 -8.61
N ASN A 26 -2.44 1.90 -8.96
CA ASN A 26 -2.59 2.39 -10.32
C ASN A 26 -1.32 2.45 -11.16
N ASP A 27 -0.16 2.02 -10.64
CA ASP A 27 1.05 1.91 -11.47
C ASP A 27 0.72 1.07 -12.73
N PRO A 28 1.06 1.55 -13.95
CA PRO A 28 0.69 0.87 -15.18
C PRO A 28 1.22 -0.57 -15.27
N VAL A 29 2.40 -0.84 -14.70
CA VAL A 29 2.97 -2.18 -14.64
C VAL A 29 2.14 -3.05 -13.70
N ILE A 30 1.76 -2.53 -12.52
CA ILE A 30 0.91 -3.26 -11.57
C ILE A 30 -0.49 -3.53 -12.15
N ARG A 31 -1.13 -2.54 -12.80
CA ARG A 31 -2.44 -2.71 -13.44
C ARG A 31 -2.42 -3.78 -14.53
N LYS A 32 -1.36 -3.85 -15.34
CA LYS A 32 -1.22 -4.88 -16.38
C LYS A 32 -1.28 -6.31 -15.82
N TRP A 33 -0.75 -6.54 -14.62
CA TRP A 33 -0.74 -7.84 -13.97
C TRP A 33 -1.87 -8.06 -12.96
N SER A 34 -2.77 -7.08 -12.82
CA SER A 34 -3.94 -7.18 -11.95
C SER A 34 -5.09 -7.90 -12.65
N PHE A 35 -5.93 -8.60 -11.88
CA PHE A 35 -7.15 -9.25 -12.41
C PHE A 35 -8.05 -8.29 -13.21
N ASN A 36 -8.06 -7.01 -12.81
CA ASN A 36 -8.66 -5.93 -13.58
C ASN A 36 -7.59 -4.85 -13.83
N SER A 37 -7.26 -4.67 -15.11
CA SER A 37 -6.25 -3.72 -15.57
C SER A 37 -6.76 -2.30 -15.76
N ASN A 38 -8.06 -2.04 -15.59
CA ASN A 38 -8.59 -0.69 -15.63
C ASN A 38 -8.01 0.15 -14.48
N ALA A 39 -7.78 1.43 -14.74
CA ALA A 39 -7.38 2.38 -13.71
C ALA A 39 -8.46 2.48 -12.63
N ILE A 40 -8.03 2.46 -11.37
CA ILE A 40 -8.88 2.64 -10.20
C ILE A 40 -9.14 4.14 -10.04
N THR A 41 -10.40 4.53 -9.97
CA THR A 41 -10.75 5.93 -9.71
C THR A 41 -10.48 6.30 -8.25
N SER A 42 -10.09 7.55 -7.98
CA SER A 42 -9.83 8.02 -6.61
C SER A 42 -11.06 7.87 -5.70
N SER A 43 -12.27 8.08 -6.23
CA SER A 43 -13.51 7.93 -5.46
C SER A 43 -13.82 6.47 -5.14
N GLY A 44 -13.57 5.54 -6.07
CA GLY A 44 -13.71 4.11 -5.85
C GLY A 44 -12.70 3.60 -4.82
N HIS A 45 -11.44 4.01 -4.97
CA HIS A 45 -10.38 3.67 -4.04
C HIS A 45 -10.68 4.15 -2.62
N LYS A 46 -11.09 5.41 -2.45
CA LYS A 46 -11.43 5.97 -1.14
C LYS A 46 -12.47 5.14 -0.40
N LYS A 47 -13.51 4.67 -1.10
CA LYS A 47 -14.56 3.81 -0.54
C LYS A 47 -13.99 2.46 -0.10
N TRP A 48 -13.23 1.80 -0.97
CA TRP A 48 -12.60 0.51 -0.69
C TRP A 48 -11.59 0.60 0.46
N PHE A 49 -10.71 1.60 0.44
CA PHE A 49 -9.68 1.78 1.45
C PHE A 49 -10.28 2.03 2.83
N LYS A 50 -11.29 2.91 2.91
CA LYS A 50 -12.04 3.15 4.14
C LYS A 50 -12.75 1.87 4.61
N SER A 51 -13.35 1.08 3.72
CA SER A 51 -13.99 -0.16 4.15
C SER A 51 -12.98 -1.13 4.74
N LYS A 52 -11.78 -1.26 4.15
CA LYS A 52 -10.74 -2.16 4.64
C LYS A 52 -10.11 -1.72 5.95
N LEU A 53 -9.93 -0.42 6.19
CA LEU A 53 -9.46 0.06 7.49
C LEU A 53 -10.45 -0.19 8.65
N ASN A 54 -11.75 -0.35 8.35
CA ASN A 54 -12.78 -0.60 9.36
C ASN A 54 -13.22 -2.07 9.45
N ASP A 55 -12.64 -2.94 8.61
CA ASP A 55 -12.97 -4.36 8.55
C ASP A 55 -12.10 -5.11 9.56
N GLN A 56 -12.73 -5.69 10.58
CA GLN A 56 -12.03 -6.45 11.64
C GLN A 56 -11.33 -7.71 11.12
N ASN A 57 -11.71 -8.18 9.92
CA ASN A 57 -11.12 -9.33 9.26
C ASN A 57 -10.08 -8.92 8.20
N ALA A 58 -9.74 -7.64 8.09
CA ALA A 58 -8.72 -7.15 7.20
C ALA A 58 -7.53 -6.58 8.00
N LEU A 59 -6.32 -7.00 7.62
CA LEU A 59 -5.08 -6.36 8.04
C LEU A 59 -4.34 -5.92 6.80
N MET A 60 -3.86 -4.68 6.82
CA MET A 60 -3.00 -4.13 5.77
C MET A 60 -1.75 -3.54 6.41
N TRP A 61 -0.60 -3.85 5.83
CA TRP A 61 0.70 -3.41 6.31
C TRP A 61 1.49 -2.75 5.19
N ILE A 62 2.34 -1.79 5.56
CA ILE A 62 3.37 -1.26 4.68
C ILE A 62 4.70 -1.83 5.15
N LEU A 63 5.42 -2.43 4.20
CA LEU A 63 6.84 -2.72 4.36
C LEU A 63 7.59 -1.41 4.23
N GLU A 64 8.41 -1.10 5.23
CA GLU A 64 9.34 0.02 5.21
C GLU A 64 10.77 -0.50 5.13
N ASP A 65 11.53 0.05 4.19
CA ASP A 65 12.97 -0.11 4.09
C ASP A 65 13.61 1.22 4.49
N ASN A 66 14.36 1.23 5.59
CA ASN A 66 15.00 2.44 6.12
C ASN A 66 14.01 3.62 6.29
N ASN A 67 12.84 3.33 6.89
CA ASN A 67 11.70 4.24 7.08
C ASN A 67 11.07 4.79 5.78
N ARG A 68 11.31 4.13 4.64
CA ARG A 68 10.67 4.47 3.37
C ARG A 68 9.69 3.37 2.98
N PRO A 69 8.42 3.70 2.67
CA PRO A 69 7.46 2.73 2.18
C PRO A 69 7.97 2.04 0.91
N ALA A 70 8.08 0.71 0.96
CA ALA A 70 8.61 -0.13 -0.11
C ALA A 70 7.55 -1.07 -0.71
N GLY A 71 6.45 -1.32 0.00
CA GLY A 71 5.34 -2.12 -0.53
C GLY A 71 4.16 -2.22 0.43
N LEU A 72 3.06 -2.78 -0.08
CA LEU A 72 1.84 -3.09 0.66
C LEU A 72 1.70 -4.62 0.78
N VAL A 73 1.31 -5.10 1.96
CA VAL A 73 1.02 -6.51 2.27
C VAL A 73 -0.35 -6.63 2.92
#